data_AF-A0A369KD23-F1
#
_entry.id   AF-A0A369KD23-F1
#
_cell.length_a   1.000
_cell.length_b   1.000
_cell.length_c   1.000
_cell.angle_alpha   90.00
_cell.angle_beta   90.00
_cell.angle_gamma   90.00
#
_symmetry.space_group_name_H-M   'P 1'
#
loop_
_entity.id
_entity.type
_entity.pdbx_description
1 polymer ?
#
loop_
_entity_poly.entity_id
_entity_poly.type
_entity_poly.pdbx_seq_one_letter_code
_entity_poly.pdbx_strand_id
1 'polypeptide(L)'
;MATIAPAPSGSRGEVILQPAYFTSSIFVKALRDDITTLILTYHEQYTNAQPAQPFLLFKSLWTTLGWKWLHFMVFDDRTRETFLNVVLRLFLERMVKTEAPYSRAVALFGFYTFFYTQPVGTAPPLHSISHVPIPLDHYASLKALPTLLNASHLLSLQPAVFQILSTLFKDDVFFIVPSSELGPLNPRDLPREIFLDEVTILPVDLTAPKKKGRPTKRDKAKKAKTALEELEKWLDQTAGTTPQDSSSPWTFPAEDTHETVTQATLEHYQAQKSHLLDSIDSHQQRMDIEKANEFVLERLKATEELVSVNGTLSTGANDVAGVARVERAAIEFTNAEGSHGGGVLSLLEGAGRSQV
;
A
#
# COMPACT_ATOMS: atom_id res chain seq x y z
N MET A 1 -13.71 -29.21 -9.59
CA MET A 1 -12.91 -28.77 -8.44
C MET A 1 -11.57 -28.27 -8.98
N ALA A 2 -11.39 -26.96 -9.06
CA ALA A 2 -10.12 -26.39 -9.49
C ALA A 2 -9.14 -26.45 -8.31
N THR A 3 -8.01 -27.14 -8.51
CA THR A 3 -6.88 -27.13 -7.58
C THR A 3 -6.32 -25.72 -7.50
N ILE A 4 -6.60 -25.03 -6.40
CA ILE A 4 -5.99 -23.74 -6.06
C ILE A 4 -4.53 -24.05 -5.73
N ALA A 5 -3.61 -23.65 -6.60
CA ALA A 5 -2.19 -23.72 -6.30
C ALA A 5 -1.91 -22.88 -5.04
N PRO A 6 -1.07 -23.35 -4.10
CA PRO A 6 -0.75 -22.57 -2.92
C PRO A 6 -0.19 -21.21 -3.36
N ALA A 7 -0.79 -20.13 -2.86
CA ALA A 7 -0.35 -18.77 -3.15
C ALA A 7 1.14 -18.64 -2.77
N PRO A 8 1.96 -18.03 -3.63
CA PRO A 8 3.36 -17.81 -3.29
C PRO A 8 3.42 -16.95 -2.04
N SER A 9 3.98 -17.49 -0.96
CA SER A 9 4.37 -16.70 0.20
C SER A 9 5.27 -15.56 -0.30
N GLY A 10 4.88 -14.31 0.01
CA GLY A 10 5.52 -13.10 -0.49
C GLY A 10 7.05 -13.21 -0.53
N SER A 11 7.63 -12.77 -1.64
CA SER A 11 9.07 -12.77 -1.81
C SER A 11 9.71 -11.91 -0.70
N ARG A 12 10.87 -12.34 -0.21
CA ARG A 12 11.55 -11.69 0.92
C ARG A 12 11.81 -10.20 0.58
N GLY A 13 11.09 -9.29 1.24
CA GLY A 13 11.21 -7.84 1.03
C GLY A 13 9.93 -7.15 0.53
N GLU A 14 8.90 -7.92 0.16
CA GLU A 14 7.63 -7.36 -0.27
C GLU A 14 6.80 -6.85 0.93
N VAL A 15 6.43 -5.57 0.92
CA VAL A 15 5.64 -4.94 1.98
C VAL A 15 4.18 -5.35 1.78
N ILE A 16 3.77 -6.44 2.44
CA ILE A 16 2.37 -6.89 2.42
C ILE A 16 1.59 -6.18 3.52
N LEU A 17 0.49 -5.53 3.14
CA LEU A 17 -0.47 -4.98 4.10
C LEU A 17 -1.00 -6.10 4.99
N GLN A 18 -0.94 -5.92 6.31
CA GLN A 18 -1.48 -6.92 7.23
C GLN A 18 -3.01 -6.91 7.19
N PRO A 19 -3.68 -8.08 7.26
CA PRO A 19 -5.14 -8.15 7.33
C PRO A 19 -5.77 -7.26 8.42
N ALA A 20 -5.07 -7.10 9.55
CA ALA A 20 -5.51 -6.26 10.66
C ALA A 20 -5.73 -4.78 10.27
N TYR A 21 -4.98 -4.27 9.28
CA TYR A 21 -5.16 -2.92 8.75
C TYR A 21 -6.58 -2.68 8.25
N PHE A 22 -7.18 -3.64 7.55
CA PHE A 22 -8.54 -3.49 7.02
C PHE A 22 -9.61 -3.51 8.12
N THR A 23 -9.32 -4.10 9.27
CA THR A 23 -10.20 -4.03 10.45
C THR A 23 -9.91 -2.82 11.35
N SER A 24 -8.89 -2.02 11.03
CA SER A 24 -8.48 -0.88 11.85
C SER A 24 -9.39 0.33 11.68
N SER A 25 -9.37 1.24 12.64
CA SER A 25 -10.10 2.51 12.57
C SER A 25 -9.62 3.42 11.45
N ILE A 26 -8.36 3.28 11.02
CA ILE A 26 -7.81 4.09 9.93
C ILE A 26 -8.56 3.76 8.64
N PHE A 27 -8.62 2.48 8.30
CA PHE A 27 -9.30 2.02 7.09
C PHE A 27 -10.83 2.12 7.21
N VAL A 28 -11.40 1.60 8.31
CA VAL A 28 -12.85 1.51 8.49
C VAL A 28 -13.52 2.89 8.51
N LYS A 29 -12.91 3.89 9.16
CA LYS A 29 -13.50 5.24 9.21
C LYS A 29 -13.46 5.90 7.84
N ALA A 30 -12.29 5.89 7.19
CA ALA A 30 -12.13 6.44 5.84
C ALA A 30 -13.15 5.83 4.87
N LEU A 31 -13.27 4.49 4.87
CA LEU A 31 -14.21 3.82 3.97
C LEU A 31 -15.69 4.12 4.34
N ARG A 32 -16.04 4.27 5.62
CA ARG A 32 -17.39 4.71 6.02
C ARG A 32 -17.69 6.14 5.53
N ASP A 33 -16.70 7.02 5.57
CA ASP A 33 -16.83 8.39 5.07
C ASP A 33 -16.98 8.40 3.54
N ASP A 34 -16.24 7.55 2.83
CA ASP A 34 -16.36 7.36 1.38
C ASP A 34 -17.75 6.82 1.00
N ILE A 35 -18.27 5.81 1.70
CA ILE A 35 -19.63 5.29 1.48
C ILE A 35 -20.67 6.39 1.74
N THR A 36 -20.46 7.19 2.79
CA THR A 36 -21.36 8.30 3.12
C THR A 36 -21.34 9.35 2.00
N THR A 37 -20.15 9.69 1.49
CA THR A 37 -19.97 10.60 0.37
C THR A 37 -20.67 10.08 -0.89
N LEU A 38 -20.49 8.79 -1.23
CA LEU A 38 -21.20 8.15 -2.34
C LEU A 38 -22.73 8.28 -2.20
N ILE A 39 -23.29 8.03 -1.01
CA ILE A 39 -24.72 8.15 -0.74
C ILE A 39 -25.20 9.60 -0.88
N LEU A 40 -24.47 10.56 -0.32
CA LEU A 40 -24.83 11.98 -0.35
C LEU A 40 -24.74 12.57 -1.77
N THR A 41 -23.66 12.29 -2.50
CA THR A 41 -23.51 12.73 -3.89
C THR A 41 -24.58 12.12 -4.80
N TYR A 42 -24.91 10.84 -4.60
CA TYR A 42 -26.02 10.22 -5.32
C TYR A 42 -27.36 10.88 -4.96
N HIS A 43 -27.61 11.17 -3.68
CA HIS A 43 -28.81 11.88 -3.22
C HIS A 43 -28.98 13.26 -3.87
N GLU A 44 -27.91 14.05 -3.87
CA GLU A 44 -27.89 15.37 -4.50
C GLU A 44 -28.22 15.30 -5.99
N GLN A 45 -27.50 14.48 -6.75
CA GLN A 45 -27.71 14.38 -8.20
C GLN A 45 -29.06 13.78 -8.56
N TYR A 46 -29.51 12.79 -7.80
CA TYR A 46 -30.81 12.17 -7.99
C TYR A 46 -31.96 13.15 -7.74
N THR A 47 -31.86 13.97 -6.69
CA THR A 47 -32.88 14.98 -6.38
C THR A 47 -32.94 16.07 -7.45
N ASN A 48 -31.78 16.47 -7.97
CA ASN A 48 -31.69 17.52 -9.00
C ASN A 48 -32.16 17.05 -10.39
N ALA A 49 -31.80 15.83 -10.80
CA ALA A 49 -32.06 15.34 -12.14
C ALA A 49 -33.33 14.46 -12.27
N GLN A 50 -33.80 13.85 -11.17
CA GLN A 50 -34.88 12.85 -11.14
C GLN A 50 -34.77 11.84 -12.29
N PRO A 51 -33.65 11.11 -12.40
CA PRO A 51 -33.38 10.29 -13.57
C PRO A 51 -34.39 9.14 -13.71
N ALA A 52 -34.83 8.88 -14.94
CA ALA A 52 -35.66 7.71 -15.26
C ALA A 52 -34.94 6.38 -14.98
N GLN A 53 -33.60 6.38 -14.94
CA GLN A 53 -32.77 5.20 -14.71
C GLN A 53 -31.81 5.42 -13.53
N PRO A 54 -32.28 5.24 -12.30
CA PRO A 54 -31.49 5.56 -11.10
C PRO A 54 -30.19 4.77 -10.99
N PHE A 55 -30.21 3.49 -11.39
CA PHE A 55 -29.01 2.65 -11.34
C PHE A 55 -27.93 3.05 -12.36
N LEU A 56 -28.29 3.68 -13.49
CA LEU A 56 -27.28 4.23 -14.40
C LEU A 56 -26.57 5.44 -13.80
N LEU A 57 -27.32 6.33 -13.14
CA LEU A 57 -26.73 7.43 -12.37
C LEU A 57 -25.77 6.89 -11.29
N PHE A 58 -26.16 5.80 -10.63
CA PHE A 58 -25.29 5.16 -9.64
C PHE A 58 -23.97 4.67 -10.27
N LYS A 59 -24.04 4.00 -11.43
CA LYS A 59 -22.85 3.48 -12.13
C LYS A 59 -21.90 4.60 -12.58
N SER A 60 -22.44 5.73 -13.05
CA SER A 60 -21.60 6.87 -13.44
C SER A 60 -20.86 7.42 -12.22
N LEU A 61 -21.57 7.65 -11.11
CA LEU A 61 -20.97 8.10 -9.85
C LEU A 61 -19.95 7.10 -9.28
N TRP A 62 -20.27 5.81 -9.29
CA TRP A 62 -19.35 4.74 -8.89
C TRP A 62 -18.04 4.80 -9.68
N THR A 63 -18.13 5.07 -10.98
CA THR A 63 -16.96 5.19 -11.87
C THR A 63 -16.19 6.48 -11.63
N THR A 64 -16.88 7.61 -11.50
CA THR A 64 -16.30 8.94 -11.31
C THR A 64 -15.60 9.07 -9.96
N LEU A 65 -16.17 8.52 -8.89
CA LEU A 65 -15.58 8.49 -7.56
C LEU A 65 -14.49 7.41 -7.41
N GLY A 66 -14.15 6.69 -8.48
CA GLY A 66 -13.01 5.76 -8.49
C GLY A 66 -13.28 4.39 -7.84
N TRP A 67 -14.50 4.08 -7.40
CA TRP A 67 -14.82 2.80 -6.76
C TRP A 67 -14.51 1.56 -7.62
N LYS A 68 -14.52 1.70 -8.95
CA LYS A 68 -14.11 0.63 -9.87
C LYS A 68 -12.67 0.14 -9.66
N TRP A 69 -11.80 0.99 -9.11
CA TRP A 69 -10.39 0.66 -8.86
C TRP A 69 -10.17 -0.01 -7.50
N LEU A 70 -11.17 0.04 -6.62
CA LEU A 70 -11.06 -0.46 -5.25
C LEU A 70 -10.69 -1.96 -5.22
N HIS A 71 -11.15 -2.74 -6.18
CA HIS A 71 -10.79 -4.16 -6.33
C HIS A 71 -9.30 -4.41 -6.53
N PHE A 72 -8.50 -3.42 -6.93
CA PHE A 72 -7.07 -3.57 -7.21
C PHE A 72 -6.17 -3.06 -6.09
N MET A 73 -6.74 -2.70 -4.93
CA MET A 73 -5.96 -2.24 -3.78
C MET A 73 -5.15 -3.36 -3.11
N VAL A 74 -5.58 -4.63 -3.25
CA VAL A 74 -4.97 -5.77 -2.56
C VAL A 74 -4.90 -6.98 -3.48
N PHE A 75 -3.69 -7.50 -3.68
CA PHE A 75 -3.44 -8.68 -4.51
C PHE A 75 -3.08 -9.94 -3.70
N ASP A 76 -2.57 -9.80 -2.47
CA ASP A 76 -2.32 -10.94 -1.56
C ASP A 76 -3.62 -11.59 -1.13
N ASP A 77 -3.75 -12.92 -1.28
CA ASP A 77 -4.99 -13.65 -1.08
C ASP A 77 -5.58 -13.47 0.33
N ARG A 78 -4.76 -13.61 1.37
CA ARG A 78 -5.23 -13.56 2.77
C ARG A 78 -5.69 -12.15 3.14
N THR A 79 -4.90 -11.16 2.75
CA THR A 79 -5.25 -9.76 3.00
C THR A 79 -6.45 -9.34 2.16
N ARG A 80 -6.55 -9.83 0.93
CA ARG A 80 -7.65 -9.58 0.01
C ARG A 80 -8.97 -10.14 0.53
N GLU A 81 -8.98 -11.36 1.04
CA GLU A 81 -10.16 -11.94 1.69
C GLU A 81 -10.68 -11.04 2.81
N THR A 82 -9.79 -10.56 3.67
CA THR A 82 -10.16 -9.67 4.78
C THR A 82 -10.69 -8.32 4.28
N PHE A 83 -10.01 -7.74 3.27
CA PHE A 83 -10.43 -6.51 2.62
C PHE A 83 -11.84 -6.63 2.02
N LEU A 84 -12.10 -7.65 1.20
CA LEU A 84 -13.40 -7.86 0.55
C LEU A 84 -14.52 -8.06 1.58
N ASN A 85 -14.27 -8.88 2.61
CA ASN A 85 -15.22 -9.11 3.70
C ASN A 85 -15.54 -7.82 4.47
N VAL A 86 -14.53 -7.00 4.78
CA VAL A 86 -14.73 -5.72 5.46
C VAL A 86 -15.52 -4.75 4.57
N VAL A 87 -15.15 -4.57 3.30
CA VAL A 87 -15.83 -3.64 2.38
C VAL A 87 -17.31 -3.98 2.26
N LEU A 88 -17.62 -5.25 1.98
CA LEU A 88 -19.01 -5.70 1.85
C LEU A 88 -19.79 -5.59 3.16
N ARG A 89 -19.14 -5.88 4.29
CA ARG A 89 -19.75 -5.68 5.61
C ARG A 89 -20.07 -4.21 5.89
N LEU A 90 -19.21 -3.28 5.50
CA LEU A 90 -19.45 -1.85 5.69
C LEU A 90 -20.60 -1.33 4.80
N PHE A 91 -20.81 -1.89 3.61
CA PHE A 91 -22.04 -1.65 2.86
C PHE A 91 -23.27 -2.22 3.58
N LEU A 92 -23.19 -3.43 4.13
CA LEU A 92 -24.30 -4.01 4.92
C LEU A 92 -24.63 -3.20 6.16
N GLU A 93 -23.65 -2.58 6.82
CA GLU A 93 -23.87 -1.65 7.92
C GLU A 93 -24.76 -0.46 7.52
N ARG A 94 -24.70 0.00 6.27
CA ARG A 94 -25.56 1.07 5.74
C ARG A 94 -26.94 0.58 5.25
N MET A 95 -27.18 -0.73 5.32
CA MET A 95 -28.43 -1.37 4.88
C MET A 95 -29.33 -1.80 6.04
N VAL A 96 -28.91 -1.55 7.29
CA VAL A 96 -29.66 -1.87 8.51
C VAL A 96 -30.96 -1.08 8.62
N LYS A 97 -31.90 -1.57 9.45
CA LYS A 97 -33.24 -0.97 9.58
C LYS A 97 -33.24 0.48 10.10
N THR A 98 -32.21 0.88 10.86
CA THR A 98 -32.09 2.22 11.46
C THR A 98 -31.69 3.29 10.46
N GLU A 99 -31.16 2.90 9.30
CA GLU A 99 -30.76 3.82 8.24
C GLU A 99 -31.97 4.22 7.36
N ALA A 100 -31.90 5.41 6.76
CA ALA A 100 -32.96 5.89 5.88
C ALA A 100 -33.17 4.96 4.67
N PRO A 101 -34.42 4.68 4.22
CA PRO A 101 -34.68 3.76 3.10
C PRO A 101 -33.89 4.11 1.82
N TYR A 102 -33.70 5.40 1.56
CA TYR A 102 -32.88 5.89 0.45
C TYR A 102 -31.42 5.44 0.59
N SER A 103 -30.78 5.72 1.72
CA SER A 103 -29.38 5.33 1.99
C SER A 103 -29.20 3.81 1.87
N ARG A 104 -30.17 3.03 2.36
CA ARG A 104 -30.17 1.57 2.25
C ARG A 104 -30.21 1.08 0.80
N ALA A 105 -30.99 1.74 -0.07
CA ALA A 105 -31.05 1.42 -1.50
C ALA A 105 -29.73 1.71 -2.22
N VAL A 106 -29.09 2.85 -1.94
CA VAL A 106 -27.79 3.22 -2.53
C VAL A 106 -26.67 2.31 -2.02
N ALA A 107 -26.66 1.99 -0.72
CA ALA A 107 -25.73 1.04 -0.15
C ALA A 107 -25.88 -0.37 -0.78
N LEU A 108 -27.12 -0.80 -1.07
CA LEU A 108 -27.38 -2.04 -1.80
C LEU A 108 -26.83 -1.98 -3.24
N PHE A 109 -26.94 -0.85 -3.93
CA PHE A 109 -26.35 -0.67 -5.26
C PHE A 109 -24.83 -0.82 -5.21
N GLY A 110 -24.18 -0.24 -4.20
CA GLY A 110 -22.74 -0.39 -3.96
C GLY A 110 -22.34 -1.81 -3.63
N PHE A 111 -23.05 -2.47 -2.70
CA PHE A 111 -22.85 -3.88 -2.36
C PHE A 111 -22.93 -4.78 -3.60
N TYR A 112 -24.03 -4.66 -4.36
CA TYR A 112 -24.25 -5.45 -5.57
C TYR A 112 -23.15 -5.22 -6.61
N THR A 113 -22.84 -3.95 -6.88
CA THR A 113 -21.83 -3.59 -7.88
C THR A 113 -20.47 -4.11 -7.47
N PHE A 114 -20.05 -3.90 -6.22
CA PHE A 114 -18.77 -4.39 -5.72
C PHE A 114 -18.68 -5.92 -5.77
N PHE A 115 -19.72 -6.64 -5.31
CA PHE A 115 -19.73 -8.10 -5.28
C PHE A 115 -19.63 -8.73 -6.68
N TYR A 116 -20.41 -8.26 -7.66
CA TYR A 116 -20.43 -8.84 -9.01
C TYR A 116 -19.33 -8.34 -9.94
N THR A 117 -18.60 -7.28 -9.57
CA THR A 117 -17.46 -6.76 -10.35
C THR A 117 -16.10 -7.25 -9.83
N GLN A 118 -16.10 -8.22 -8.91
CA GLN A 118 -14.88 -8.88 -8.48
C GLN A 118 -14.14 -9.47 -9.70
N PRO A 119 -12.82 -9.25 -9.83
CA PRO A 119 -12.06 -9.75 -10.97
C PRO A 119 -12.00 -11.27 -10.95
N VAL A 120 -12.48 -11.90 -12.02
CA VAL A 120 -12.42 -13.35 -12.24
C VAL A 120 -11.56 -13.66 -13.46
N GLY A 121 -10.88 -14.82 -13.46
CA GLY A 121 -10.07 -15.26 -14.60
C GLY A 121 -8.76 -14.48 -14.81
N THR A 122 -8.22 -13.87 -13.76
CA THR A 122 -6.91 -13.19 -13.81
C THR A 122 -5.74 -14.20 -13.79
N ALA A 123 -4.59 -13.76 -14.27
CA ALA A 123 -3.32 -14.49 -14.18
C ALA A 123 -2.24 -13.54 -13.60
N PRO A 124 -1.77 -13.74 -12.35
CA PRO A 124 -2.16 -14.79 -11.39
C PRO A 124 -3.64 -14.71 -10.93
N PRO A 125 -4.24 -15.83 -10.50
CA PRO A 125 -5.61 -15.83 -10.01
C PRO A 125 -5.74 -14.98 -8.74
N LEU A 126 -6.74 -14.11 -8.69
CA LEU A 126 -7.03 -13.30 -7.51
C LEU A 126 -8.17 -13.92 -6.70
N HIS A 127 -8.00 -13.97 -5.38
CA HIS A 127 -9.07 -14.39 -4.48
C HIS A 127 -10.37 -13.58 -4.71
N SER A 128 -11.51 -14.26 -4.73
CA SER A 128 -12.83 -13.64 -4.81
C SER A 128 -13.76 -14.34 -3.83
N ILE A 129 -14.65 -13.57 -3.21
CA ILE A 129 -15.61 -14.10 -2.24
C ILE A 129 -16.93 -14.47 -2.92
N SER A 130 -17.45 -15.65 -2.59
CA SER A 130 -18.71 -16.19 -3.14
C SER A 130 -19.90 -15.97 -2.23
N HIS A 131 -19.67 -15.84 -0.92
CA HIS A 131 -20.73 -15.66 0.06
C HIS A 131 -20.33 -14.59 1.08
N VAL A 132 -21.33 -13.86 1.58
CA VAL A 132 -21.17 -12.80 2.56
C VAL A 132 -22.00 -13.11 3.80
N PRO A 133 -21.40 -13.13 5.00
CA PRO A 133 -22.15 -13.37 6.23
C PRO A 133 -23.11 -12.21 6.52
N ILE A 134 -24.38 -12.52 6.79
CA ILE A 134 -25.40 -11.54 7.16
C ILE A 134 -26.24 -12.03 8.35
N PRO A 135 -26.41 -11.22 9.41
CA PRO A 135 -27.30 -11.58 10.51
C PRO A 135 -28.74 -11.79 10.06
N LEU A 136 -29.43 -12.75 10.69
CA LEU A 136 -30.81 -13.13 10.34
C LEU A 136 -31.78 -11.93 10.32
N ASP A 137 -31.68 -11.05 11.31
CA ASP A 137 -32.50 -9.84 11.45
C ASP A 137 -32.19 -8.80 10.36
N HIS A 138 -30.92 -8.63 9.99
CA HIS A 138 -30.50 -7.78 8.88
C HIS A 138 -31.01 -8.33 7.54
N TYR A 139 -30.93 -9.65 7.35
CA TYR A 139 -31.45 -10.32 6.15
C TYR A 139 -32.96 -10.17 6.01
N ALA A 140 -33.73 -10.33 7.10
CA ALA A 140 -35.16 -10.06 7.12
C ALA A 140 -35.49 -8.60 6.79
N SER A 141 -34.74 -7.66 7.37
CA SER A 141 -34.87 -6.22 7.07
C SER A 141 -34.57 -5.90 5.61
N LEU A 142 -33.59 -6.59 5.00
CA LEU A 142 -33.21 -6.43 3.61
C LEU A 142 -34.29 -6.94 2.66
N LYS A 143 -34.90 -8.09 2.97
CA LYS A 143 -36.05 -8.63 2.21
C LYS A 143 -37.24 -7.66 2.18
N ALA A 144 -37.46 -6.92 3.26
CA ALA A 144 -38.53 -5.92 3.35
C ALA A 144 -38.19 -4.59 2.65
N LEU A 145 -36.97 -4.38 2.15
CA LEU A 145 -36.56 -3.08 1.59
C LEU A 145 -37.43 -2.61 0.40
N PRO A 146 -37.79 -3.44 -0.59
CA PRO A 146 -38.60 -2.99 -1.73
C PRO A 146 -39.96 -2.41 -1.33
N THR A 147 -40.59 -2.96 -0.26
CA THR A 147 -41.89 -2.48 0.21
C THR A 147 -41.79 -1.17 0.98
N LEU A 148 -40.61 -0.84 1.53
CA LEU A 148 -40.35 0.44 2.19
C LEU A 148 -40.15 1.59 1.19
N LEU A 149 -39.89 1.30 -0.08
CA LEU A 149 -39.66 2.28 -1.15
C LEU A 149 -40.96 2.73 -1.83
N ASN A 150 -42.11 2.55 -1.19
CA ASN A 150 -43.42 2.95 -1.71
C ASN A 150 -43.70 4.47 -1.65
N ALA A 151 -42.81 5.26 -1.04
CA ALA A 151 -42.93 6.71 -1.03
C ALA A 151 -42.77 7.28 -2.45
N SER A 152 -43.53 8.31 -2.80
CA SER A 152 -43.59 8.89 -4.16
C SER A 152 -42.22 9.26 -4.74
N HIS A 153 -41.32 9.80 -3.92
CA HIS A 153 -39.96 10.21 -4.33
C HIS A 153 -38.95 9.04 -4.41
N LEU A 154 -39.31 7.86 -3.88
CA LEU A 154 -38.47 6.65 -3.86
C LEU A 154 -38.94 5.59 -4.84
N LEU A 155 -40.13 5.75 -5.41
CA LEU A 155 -40.81 4.71 -6.18
C LEU A 155 -39.98 4.25 -7.39
N SER A 156 -39.25 5.14 -8.05
CA SER A 156 -38.38 4.80 -9.19
C SER A 156 -37.15 3.97 -8.80
N LEU A 157 -36.74 3.93 -7.52
CA LEU A 157 -35.67 3.05 -7.04
C LEU A 157 -36.15 1.60 -6.86
N GLN A 158 -37.44 1.41 -6.59
CA GLN A 158 -38.01 0.11 -6.23
C GLN A 158 -37.73 -0.99 -7.28
N PRO A 159 -37.90 -0.78 -8.59
CA PRO A 159 -37.65 -1.83 -9.58
C PRO A 159 -36.19 -2.30 -9.58
N ALA A 160 -35.24 -1.37 -9.47
CA ALA A 160 -33.81 -1.68 -9.43
C ALA A 160 -33.45 -2.46 -8.16
N VAL A 161 -33.94 -2.00 -7.00
CA VAL A 161 -33.73 -2.68 -5.71
C VAL A 161 -34.33 -4.09 -5.72
N PHE A 162 -35.54 -4.25 -6.24
CA PHE A 162 -36.19 -5.56 -6.36
C PHE A 162 -35.39 -6.51 -7.25
N GLN A 163 -34.95 -6.05 -8.42
CA GLN A 163 -34.16 -6.86 -9.35
C GLN A 163 -32.81 -7.27 -8.75
N ILE A 164 -32.12 -6.34 -8.08
CA ILE A 164 -30.83 -6.60 -7.42
C ILE A 164 -30.99 -7.63 -6.32
N LEU A 165 -31.98 -7.48 -5.43
CA LEU A 165 -32.23 -8.44 -4.35
C LEU A 165 -32.63 -9.82 -4.89
N SER A 166 -33.46 -9.85 -5.93
CA SER A 166 -33.84 -11.11 -6.57
C SER A 166 -32.63 -11.86 -7.12
N THR A 167 -31.67 -11.12 -7.70
CA THR A 167 -30.42 -11.68 -8.21
C THR A 167 -29.55 -12.19 -7.06
N LEU A 168 -29.32 -11.37 -6.03
CA LEU A 168 -28.52 -11.75 -4.85
C LEU A 168 -29.09 -12.97 -4.11
N PHE A 169 -30.41 -13.11 -4.03
CA PHE A 169 -31.06 -14.26 -3.40
C PHE A 169 -31.04 -15.50 -4.29
N LYS A 170 -31.17 -15.34 -5.60
CA LYS A 170 -31.08 -16.47 -6.55
C LYS A 170 -29.69 -17.09 -6.55
N ASP A 171 -28.66 -16.25 -6.42
CA ASP A 171 -27.27 -16.68 -6.48
C ASP A 171 -26.71 -17.05 -5.09
N ASP A 172 -27.57 -17.16 -4.07
CA ASP A 172 -27.21 -17.53 -2.68
C ASP A 172 -26.02 -16.75 -2.11
N VAL A 173 -25.95 -15.45 -2.41
CA VAL A 173 -24.82 -14.58 -2.01
C VAL A 173 -24.71 -14.44 -0.48
N PHE A 174 -25.80 -14.66 0.25
CA PHE A 174 -25.85 -14.42 1.69
C PHE A 174 -25.71 -15.70 2.51
N PHE A 175 -24.68 -15.76 3.36
CA PHE A 175 -24.56 -16.78 4.41
C PHE A 175 -25.24 -16.29 5.68
N ILE A 176 -26.41 -16.85 6.01
CA ILE A 176 -27.21 -16.39 7.14
C ILE A 176 -26.54 -16.85 8.45
N VAL A 177 -26.20 -15.88 9.30
CA VAL A 177 -25.67 -16.11 10.65
C VAL A 177 -26.74 -15.76 11.70
N PRO A 178 -26.54 -16.10 12.99
CA PRO A 178 -27.50 -15.75 14.05
C PRO A 178 -27.85 -14.26 14.13
N SER A 179 -28.81 -13.91 14.98
CA SER A 179 -29.23 -12.52 15.19
C SER A 179 -28.04 -11.61 15.55
N SER A 180 -28.06 -10.37 15.07
CA SER A 180 -27.01 -9.36 15.30
C SER A 180 -26.70 -9.12 16.78
N GLU A 181 -27.70 -9.25 17.66
CA GLU A 181 -27.57 -9.11 19.12
C GLU A 181 -26.57 -10.09 19.74
N LEU A 182 -26.39 -11.26 19.13
CA LEU A 182 -25.44 -12.29 19.57
C LEU A 182 -23.99 -12.01 19.12
N GLY A 183 -23.78 -10.98 18.30
CA GLY A 183 -22.45 -10.65 17.76
C GLY A 183 -21.80 -11.78 16.94
N PRO A 184 -22.50 -12.37 15.95
CA PRO A 184 -22.03 -13.56 15.24
C PRO A 184 -20.87 -13.29 14.26
N LEU A 185 -20.58 -12.03 13.95
CA LEU A 185 -19.53 -11.64 13.02
C LEU A 185 -18.18 -11.55 13.74
N ASN A 186 -17.08 -11.80 13.02
CA ASN A 186 -15.72 -11.64 13.53
C ASN A 186 -14.94 -10.63 12.68
N PRO A 187 -14.45 -9.51 13.24
CA PRO A 187 -14.65 -9.04 14.61
C PRO A 187 -16.12 -8.72 14.91
N ARG A 188 -16.54 -8.73 16.17
CA ARG A 188 -17.94 -8.42 16.53
C ARG A 188 -18.36 -7.04 16.03
N ASP A 189 -17.52 -6.05 16.26
CA ASP A 189 -17.73 -4.66 15.88
C ASP A 189 -16.54 -4.17 15.03
N LEU A 190 -16.82 -3.22 14.13
CA LEU A 190 -15.80 -2.51 13.35
C LEU A 190 -15.76 -1.03 13.77
N PRO A 191 -14.57 -0.43 13.94
CA PRO A 191 -13.24 -1.02 13.82
C PRO A 191 -12.86 -1.92 15.01
N ARG A 192 -12.00 -2.92 14.76
CA ARG A 192 -11.41 -3.79 15.79
C ARG A 192 -10.35 -3.07 16.60
N GLU A 193 -9.50 -2.32 15.91
CA GLU A 193 -8.36 -1.60 16.51
C GLU A 193 -8.58 -0.10 16.34
N ILE A 194 -8.57 0.64 17.44
CA ILE A 194 -8.70 2.11 17.41
C ILE A 194 -7.30 2.71 17.46
N PHE A 195 -6.89 3.28 16.33
CA PHE A 195 -5.71 4.12 16.25
C PHE A 195 -6.05 5.49 16.83
N LEU A 196 -5.42 5.79 17.96
CA LEU A 196 -5.41 7.12 18.54
C LEU A 196 -4.24 7.87 17.94
N ASP A 197 -4.51 9.01 17.31
CA ASP A 197 -3.45 9.89 16.85
C ASP A 197 -2.64 10.37 18.07
N GLU A 198 -1.32 10.30 18.00
CA GLU A 198 -0.43 10.62 19.12
C GLU A 198 -0.60 12.08 19.58
N VAL A 199 -1.13 12.95 18.70
CA VAL A 199 -1.45 14.35 18.99
C VAL A 199 -2.66 14.48 19.92
N THR A 200 -3.59 13.53 19.90
CA THR A 200 -4.83 13.55 20.70
C THR A 200 -4.70 12.81 22.03
N ILE A 201 -3.57 12.13 22.27
CA ILE A 201 -3.29 11.55 23.59
C ILE A 201 -3.06 12.73 24.54
N LEU A 202 -4.09 13.04 25.33
CA LEU A 202 -4.04 13.92 26.49
C LEU A 202 -2.72 13.74 27.24
N PRO A 203 -2.15 14.81 27.85
CA PRO A 203 -0.84 14.78 28.47
C PRO A 203 -0.79 13.62 29.45
N VAL A 204 -0.15 12.53 29.04
CA VAL A 204 0.21 11.43 29.92
C VAL A 204 0.96 12.10 31.06
N ASP A 205 0.37 11.97 32.24
CA ASP A 205 0.80 12.57 33.50
C ASP A 205 2.33 12.63 33.53
N LEU A 206 2.88 13.84 33.36
CA LEU A 206 4.34 14.07 33.28
C LEU A 206 5.06 13.64 34.57
N THR A 207 4.30 13.27 35.59
CA THR A 207 4.72 12.78 36.89
C THR A 207 4.94 11.27 36.95
N ALA A 208 4.53 10.50 35.93
CA ALA A 208 4.76 9.05 35.93
C ALA A 208 6.27 8.73 35.86
N PRO A 209 6.83 7.95 36.81
CA PRO A 209 8.27 7.70 36.89
C PRO A 209 8.76 6.94 35.65
N LYS A 210 9.58 7.61 34.83
CA LYS A 210 10.20 7.02 33.64
C LYS A 210 11.12 5.87 34.07
N LYS A 211 10.92 4.67 33.51
CA LYS A 211 11.86 3.55 33.65
C LYS A 211 13.19 3.96 33.01
N LYS A 212 14.24 4.14 33.83
CA LYS A 212 15.60 4.48 33.38
C LYS A 212 16.10 3.43 32.37
N GLY A 213 16.61 3.88 31.22
CA GLY A 213 17.49 3.09 30.35
C GLY A 213 16.93 2.65 29.00
N ARG A 214 15.60 2.63 28.78
CA ARG A 214 15.04 2.29 27.46
C ARG A 214 14.36 3.50 26.83
N PRO A 215 14.81 3.99 25.66
CA PRO A 215 14.10 5.02 24.91
C PRO A 215 12.65 4.60 24.71
N THR A 216 11.72 5.44 25.16
CA THR A 216 10.29 5.15 25.00
C THR A 216 9.90 5.23 23.52
N LYS A 217 8.75 4.66 23.14
CA LYS A 217 8.22 4.80 21.77
C LYS A 217 8.10 6.27 21.37
N ARG A 218 7.71 7.13 22.33
CA ARG A 218 7.66 8.59 22.19
C ARG A 218 9.04 9.21 21.96
N ASP A 219 10.08 8.76 22.67
CA ASP A 219 11.44 9.27 22.44
C ASP A 219 11.94 8.88 21.05
N LYS A 220 11.61 7.67 20.57
CA LYS A 220 11.93 7.23 19.21
C LYS A 220 11.17 8.04 18.16
N ALA A 221 9.87 8.28 18.34
CA ALA A 221 9.06 9.09 17.45
C ALA A 221 9.55 10.55 17.40
N LYS A 222 9.87 11.13 18.57
CA LYS A 222 10.45 12.47 18.67
C LYS A 222 11.80 12.54 17.95
N LYS A 223 12.68 11.56 18.15
CA LYS A 223 13.97 11.48 17.47
C LYS A 223 13.81 11.32 15.95
N ALA A 224 12.85 10.52 15.50
CA ALA A 224 12.54 10.37 14.07
C ALA A 224 12.00 11.68 13.47
N LYS A 225 11.12 12.39 14.19
CA LYS A 225 10.61 13.69 13.75
C LYS A 225 11.73 14.72 13.64
N THR A 226 12.60 14.81 14.66
CA THR A 226 13.77 15.71 14.61
C THR A 226 14.72 15.35 13.47
N ALA A 227 14.94 14.05 13.20
CA ALA A 227 15.75 13.62 12.07
C ALA A 227 15.12 13.99 10.71
N LEU A 228 13.80 13.94 10.60
CA LEU A 228 13.07 14.39 9.40
C LEU A 228 13.20 15.91 9.20
N GLU A 229 13.00 16.69 10.26
CA GLU A 229 13.17 18.15 10.23
C GLU A 229 14.63 18.54 9.88
N GLU A 230 15.63 17.79 10.39
CA GLU A 230 17.03 17.97 10.04
C GLU A 230 17.33 17.62 8.58
N LEU A 231 16.73 16.55 8.05
CA LEU A 231 16.87 16.15 6.65
C LEU A 231 16.26 17.17 5.70
N GLU A 232 15.06 17.67 6.02
CA GLU A 232 14.37 18.71 5.26
C GLU A 232 15.21 19.99 5.21
N LYS A 233 15.73 20.42 6.36
CA LYS A 233 16.67 21.55 6.43
C LYS A 233 17.94 21.33 5.62
N TRP A 234 18.47 20.10 5.61
CA TRP A 234 19.65 19.76 4.81
C TRP A 234 19.36 19.80 3.30
N LEU A 235 18.18 19.33 2.89
CA LEU A 235 17.70 19.42 1.50
C LEU A 235 17.56 20.89 1.06
N ASP A 236 17.00 21.76 1.89
CA ASP A 236 16.88 23.18 1.60
C ASP A 236 18.25 23.86 1.44
N GLN A 237 19.21 23.50 2.29
CA GLN A 237 20.59 24.01 2.21
C GLN A 237 21.30 23.54 0.95
N THR A 238 21.11 22.28 0.55
CA THR A 238 21.79 21.71 -0.62
C THR A 238 21.13 22.12 -1.93
N ALA A 239 19.81 22.29 -1.98
CA ALA A 239 19.10 22.81 -3.15
C ALA A 239 19.54 24.24 -3.53
N GLY A 240 19.94 25.05 -2.55
CA GLY A 240 20.40 26.43 -2.77
C GLY A 240 21.88 26.58 -3.14
N THR A 241 22.70 25.53 -3.07
CA THR A 241 24.16 25.63 -3.28
C THR A 241 24.58 25.19 -4.68
N THR A 242 23.87 25.64 -5.72
CA THR A 242 24.43 25.59 -7.08
C THR A 242 25.33 26.82 -7.23
N PRO A 243 26.66 26.66 -7.40
CA PRO A 243 27.54 27.81 -7.59
C PRO A 243 27.09 28.56 -8.84
N GLN A 244 26.66 29.79 -8.64
CA GLN A 244 26.32 30.74 -9.69
C GLN A 244 27.63 31.28 -10.31
N ASP A 245 28.53 30.39 -10.75
CA ASP A 245 29.66 30.77 -11.58
C ASP A 245 29.22 30.70 -13.05
N SER A 246 29.01 31.90 -13.58
CA SER A 246 28.73 32.23 -14.97
C SER A 246 29.69 31.51 -15.93
N SER A 247 29.16 30.58 -16.74
CA SER A 247 29.52 30.29 -18.16
C SER A 247 29.24 28.85 -18.62
N SER A 248 28.19 28.18 -18.14
CA SER A 248 27.74 26.91 -18.72
C SER A 248 26.44 27.10 -19.54
N PRO A 249 26.33 26.65 -20.81
CA PRO A 249 25.16 26.86 -21.66
C PRO A 249 23.94 25.98 -21.33
N TRP A 250 23.91 25.34 -20.17
CA TRP A 250 22.90 24.31 -19.87
C TRP A 250 21.82 24.87 -18.95
N THR A 251 20.72 25.28 -19.57
CA THR A 251 19.50 25.75 -18.91
C THR A 251 18.64 24.54 -18.55
N PHE A 252 18.41 24.32 -17.26
CA PHE A 252 17.39 23.38 -16.80
C PHE A 252 16.05 24.12 -16.64
N PRO A 253 14.91 23.56 -17.08
CA PRO A 253 13.61 24.06 -16.67
C PRO A 253 13.34 23.62 -15.23
N ALA A 254 13.07 24.58 -14.35
CA ALA A 254 12.59 24.32 -13.00
C ALA A 254 11.06 24.29 -13.03
N GLU A 255 10.47 23.10 -12.93
CA GLU A 255 9.04 22.93 -12.62
C GLU A 255 8.79 21.58 -11.91
N ASP A 256 8.18 21.70 -10.73
CA ASP A 256 7.41 20.72 -9.96
C ASP A 256 7.99 19.32 -9.70
N THR A 257 8.69 19.23 -8.57
CA THR A 257 9.05 17.97 -7.92
C THR A 257 7.87 17.43 -7.12
N HIS A 258 7.13 16.50 -7.69
CA HIS A 258 6.67 15.24 -7.06
C HIS A 258 5.96 14.42 -8.15
N GLU A 259 6.33 13.15 -8.28
CA GLU A 259 5.82 12.20 -9.30
C GLU A 259 6.45 12.30 -10.69
N THR A 260 7.71 11.92 -10.80
CA THR A 260 8.18 10.85 -11.69
C THR A 260 9.71 10.91 -11.71
N VAL A 261 10.36 9.96 -11.03
CA VAL A 261 11.77 9.64 -11.32
C VAL A 261 11.77 9.02 -12.71
N THR A 262 11.75 9.86 -13.72
CA THR A 262 11.69 9.46 -15.13
C THR A 262 12.99 8.80 -15.53
N GLN A 263 12.91 7.88 -16.48
CA GLN A 263 14.03 7.20 -17.14
C GLN A 263 15.16 8.15 -17.56
N ALA A 264 14.83 9.43 -17.83
CA ALA A 264 15.78 10.52 -18.09
C ALA A 264 16.75 10.80 -16.93
N THR A 265 16.32 10.67 -15.67
CA THR A 265 17.20 10.83 -14.49
C THR A 265 18.22 9.70 -14.38
N LEU A 266 17.83 8.49 -14.78
CA LEU A 266 18.72 7.32 -14.79
C LEU A 266 19.75 7.42 -15.91
N GLU A 267 19.34 7.81 -17.12
CA GLU A 267 20.26 8.06 -18.24
C GLU A 267 21.24 9.19 -17.91
N HIS A 268 20.76 10.25 -17.24
CA HIS A 268 21.63 11.34 -16.80
C HIS A 268 22.63 10.90 -15.74
N TYR A 269 22.20 10.11 -14.74
CA TYR A 269 23.10 9.51 -13.76
C TYR A 269 24.15 8.60 -14.42
N GLN A 270 23.73 7.76 -15.37
CA GLN A 270 24.64 6.88 -16.11
C GLN A 270 25.67 7.67 -16.93
N ALA A 271 25.27 8.76 -17.58
CA ALA A 271 26.17 9.64 -18.33
C ALA A 271 27.14 10.40 -17.43
N GLN A 272 26.68 10.93 -16.29
CA GLN A 272 27.57 11.58 -15.31
C GLN A 272 28.54 10.56 -14.70
N LYS A 273 28.08 9.34 -14.45
CA LYS A 273 28.92 8.27 -13.91
C LYS A 273 29.97 7.82 -14.92
N SER A 274 29.61 7.61 -16.19
CA SER A 274 30.60 7.24 -17.22
C SER A 274 31.65 8.33 -17.34
N HIS A 275 31.24 9.61 -17.38
CA HIS A 275 32.17 10.72 -17.40
C HIS A 275 33.09 10.77 -16.17
N LEU A 276 32.57 10.46 -14.98
CA LEU A 276 33.35 10.41 -13.74
C LEU A 276 34.33 9.22 -13.75
N LEU A 277 33.91 8.05 -14.23
CA LEU A 277 34.79 6.89 -14.41
C LEU A 277 35.88 7.14 -15.47
N ASP A 278 35.55 7.81 -16.56
CA ASP A 278 36.51 8.20 -17.61
C ASP A 278 37.52 9.22 -17.07
N SER A 279 37.07 10.16 -16.23
CA SER A 279 37.96 11.14 -15.59
C SER A 279 38.94 10.51 -14.61
N ILE A 280 38.59 9.33 -14.09
CA ILE A 280 39.35 8.52 -13.13
C ILE A 280 40.41 7.65 -13.81
N ASP A 281 40.33 7.41 -15.12
CA ASP A 281 41.25 6.53 -15.87
C ASP A 281 42.63 7.19 -16.11
N SER A 282 42.92 8.31 -15.45
CA SER A 282 44.30 8.80 -15.38
C SER A 282 45.16 7.80 -14.60
N HIS A 283 46.34 7.44 -15.14
CA HIS A 283 47.23 6.43 -14.56
C HIS A 283 47.51 6.61 -13.06
N GLN A 284 47.52 7.86 -12.57
CA GLN A 284 47.73 8.16 -11.15
C GLN A 284 46.51 7.82 -10.27
N GLN A 285 45.30 8.06 -10.75
CA GLN A 285 44.06 7.80 -10.02
C GLN A 285 43.68 6.32 -10.03
N ARG A 286 44.10 5.57 -11.06
CA ARG A 286 43.95 4.11 -11.10
C ARG A 286 44.65 3.43 -9.91
N MET A 287 45.87 3.86 -9.58
CA MET A 287 46.59 3.36 -8.41
C MET A 287 45.87 3.67 -7.09
N ASP A 288 45.27 4.86 -6.97
CA ASP A 288 44.52 5.23 -5.77
C ASP A 288 43.27 4.36 -5.59
N ILE A 289 42.64 3.95 -6.70
CA ILE A 289 41.49 3.03 -6.69
C ILE A 289 41.91 1.60 -6.38
N GLU A 290 43.04 1.13 -6.91
CA GLU A 290 43.59 -0.19 -6.52
C GLU A 290 43.81 -0.24 -5.02
N LYS A 291 44.44 0.79 -4.45
CA LYS A 291 44.67 0.91 -3.01
C LYS A 291 43.37 0.99 -2.21
N ALA A 292 42.36 1.71 -2.71
CA ALA A 292 41.05 1.78 -2.06
C ALA A 292 40.32 0.43 -2.10
N ASN A 293 40.37 -0.29 -3.23
CA ASN A 293 39.78 -1.62 -3.39
C ASN A 293 40.45 -2.62 -2.45
N GLU A 294 41.78 -2.59 -2.34
CA GLU A 294 42.55 -3.43 -1.42
C GLU A 294 42.18 -3.14 0.04
N PHE A 295 42.10 -1.86 0.42
CA PHE A 295 41.70 -1.45 1.77
C PHE A 295 40.28 -1.91 2.13
N VAL A 296 39.32 -1.78 1.21
CA VAL A 296 37.94 -2.25 1.42
C VAL A 296 37.90 -3.77 1.57
N LEU A 297 38.66 -4.50 0.75
CA LEU A 297 38.74 -5.95 0.83
C LEU A 297 39.36 -6.43 2.16
N GLU A 298 40.45 -5.80 2.59
CA GLU A 298 41.11 -6.10 3.87
C GLU A 298 40.16 -5.85 5.05
N ARG A 299 39.46 -4.71 5.03
CA ARG A 299 38.50 -4.37 6.09
C ARG A 299 37.32 -5.35 6.14
N LEU A 300 36.82 -5.79 4.98
CA LEU A 300 35.75 -6.79 4.91
C LEU A 300 36.19 -8.16 5.45
N LYS A 301 37.40 -8.62 5.10
CA LYS A 301 37.99 -9.84 5.65
C LYS A 301 38.14 -9.76 7.17
N ALA A 302 38.62 -8.63 7.69
CA ALA A 302 38.73 -8.41 9.14
C ALA A 302 37.35 -8.41 9.84
N THR A 303 36.31 -7.85 9.23
CA THR A 303 34.95 -7.91 9.80
C THR A 303 34.36 -9.32 9.78
N GLU A 304 34.60 -10.10 8.73
CA GLU A 304 34.16 -11.50 8.65
C GLU A 304 34.84 -12.34 9.74
N GLU A 305 36.14 -12.14 9.97
CA GLU A 305 36.88 -12.81 11.05
C GLU A 305 36.30 -12.45 12.43
N LEU A 306 36.03 -11.16 12.71
CA LEU A 306 35.43 -10.71 13.97
C LEU A 306 34.00 -11.24 14.20
N VAL A 307 33.22 -11.42 13.13
CA VAL A 307 31.88 -12.02 13.19
C VAL A 307 31.97 -13.52 13.46
N SER A 308 32.92 -14.22 12.83
CA SER A 308 33.15 -15.65 13.05
C SER A 308 33.54 -15.97 14.51
N VAL A 309 34.36 -15.11 15.14
CA VAL A 309 34.85 -15.29 16.51
C VAL A 309 33.77 -15.01 17.56
N ASN A 310 32.84 -14.09 17.29
CA ASN A 310 31.80 -13.68 18.25
C ASN A 310 30.52 -14.53 18.22
N GLY A 311 30.47 -15.59 17.40
CA GLY A 311 29.44 -16.65 17.47
C GLY A 311 27.98 -16.21 17.35
N THR A 312 27.71 -14.95 17.02
CA THR A 312 26.34 -14.39 16.99
C THR A 312 25.96 -14.08 15.55
N LEU A 313 25.52 -15.13 14.85
CA LEU A 313 24.57 -15.17 13.71
C LEU A 313 24.96 -16.25 12.70
N SER A 314 24.31 -17.41 12.83
CA SER A 314 24.11 -18.32 11.72
C SER A 314 23.01 -17.73 10.83
N THR A 315 23.41 -16.97 9.80
CA THR A 315 22.52 -16.44 8.77
C THR A 315 22.94 -16.90 7.39
N GLY A 316 22.68 -18.18 7.09
CA GLY A 316 22.52 -18.69 5.72
C GLY A 316 23.80 -18.77 4.88
N ALA A 317 23.81 -19.75 3.97
CA ALA A 317 24.94 -20.08 3.08
C ALA A 317 25.35 -18.97 2.07
N ASN A 318 24.85 -17.74 2.22
CA ASN A 318 25.07 -16.63 1.28
C ASN A 318 25.98 -15.52 1.83
N ASP A 319 26.37 -15.51 3.11
CA ASP A 319 27.22 -14.44 3.67
C ASP A 319 28.65 -14.48 3.12
N VAL A 320 29.19 -15.70 2.91
CA VAL A 320 30.50 -15.93 2.26
C VAL A 320 30.52 -15.41 0.81
N ALA A 321 29.35 -15.27 0.17
CA ALA A 321 29.26 -14.76 -1.19
C ALA A 321 29.47 -13.23 -1.27
N GLY A 322 29.40 -12.49 -0.16
CA GLY A 322 29.65 -11.04 -0.13
C GLY A 322 31.12 -10.71 -0.39
N VAL A 323 32.02 -11.26 0.43
CA VAL A 323 33.47 -11.02 0.34
C VAL A 323 34.03 -11.58 -0.96
N ALA A 324 33.61 -12.78 -1.38
CA ALA A 324 34.02 -13.38 -2.65
C ALA A 324 33.61 -12.54 -3.88
N ARG A 325 32.49 -11.80 -3.83
CA ARG A 325 32.07 -10.87 -4.89
C ARG A 325 32.95 -9.62 -4.94
N VAL A 326 33.28 -9.06 -3.78
CA VAL A 326 34.17 -7.89 -3.68
C VAL A 326 35.59 -8.25 -4.13
N GLU A 327 36.08 -9.43 -3.74
CA GLU A 327 37.38 -9.96 -4.16
C GLU A 327 37.44 -10.16 -5.68
N ARG A 328 36.40 -10.75 -6.27
CA ARG A 328 36.31 -10.91 -7.72
C ARG A 328 36.33 -9.56 -8.45
N ALA A 329 35.56 -8.58 -7.98
CA ALA A 329 35.53 -7.24 -8.60
C ALA A 329 36.87 -6.50 -8.49
N ALA A 330 37.62 -6.69 -7.40
CA ALA A 330 38.96 -6.12 -7.24
C ALA A 330 39.99 -6.79 -8.16
N ILE A 331 39.89 -8.11 -8.37
CA ILE A 331 40.74 -8.87 -9.30
C ILE A 331 40.43 -8.53 -10.76
N GLU A 332 39.15 -8.38 -11.11
CA GLU A 332 38.73 -7.96 -12.45
C GLU A 332 39.24 -6.55 -12.79
N PHE A 333 39.30 -5.64 -11.81
CA PHE A 333 39.87 -4.30 -11.99
C PHE A 333 41.36 -4.31 -12.35
N THR A 334 42.12 -5.14 -11.65
CA THR A 334 43.57 -5.25 -11.82
C THR A 334 43.95 -5.98 -13.11
N ASN A 335 43.16 -6.98 -13.51
CA ASN A 335 43.42 -7.78 -14.72
C ASN A 335 42.85 -7.17 -16.02
N ALA A 336 41.95 -6.18 -15.93
CA ALA A 336 41.38 -5.54 -17.11
C ALA A 336 42.38 -4.57 -17.76
N GLU A 337 43.23 -5.09 -18.63
CA GLU A 337 43.99 -4.29 -19.61
C GLU A 337 43.02 -3.75 -20.67
N GLY A 338 42.30 -2.67 -20.34
CA GLY A 338 41.51 -1.88 -21.30
C GLY A 338 39.99 -1.97 -21.19
N SER A 339 39.43 -2.65 -20.18
CA SER A 339 37.98 -2.61 -19.90
C SER A 339 37.69 -1.68 -18.72
N HIS A 340 36.67 -0.82 -18.86
CA HIS A 340 36.27 0.21 -17.90
C HIS A 340 35.56 -0.38 -16.67
N GLY A 341 36.19 -1.35 -16.00
CA GLY A 341 35.68 -1.91 -14.75
C GLY A 341 35.87 -0.90 -13.63
N GLY A 342 34.83 -0.51 -12.90
CA GLY A 342 34.96 0.37 -11.73
C GLY A 342 35.45 -0.33 -10.45
N GLY A 343 35.98 -1.56 -10.54
CA GLY A 343 36.34 -2.39 -9.39
C GLY A 343 35.20 -2.53 -8.40
N VAL A 344 35.45 -2.34 -7.10
CA VAL A 344 34.41 -2.46 -6.05
C VAL A 344 33.26 -1.46 -6.25
N LEU A 345 33.50 -0.32 -6.90
CA LEU A 345 32.47 0.69 -7.20
C LEU A 345 31.43 0.20 -8.23
N SER A 346 31.77 -0.82 -9.04
CA SER A 346 30.81 -1.47 -9.95
C SER A 346 29.73 -2.27 -9.21
N LEU A 347 30.03 -2.76 -8.00
CA LEU A 347 29.09 -3.55 -7.20
C LEU A 347 27.93 -2.72 -6.62
N LEU A 348 28.09 -1.39 -6.58
CA LEU A 348 27.06 -0.47 -6.11
C LEU A 348 25.82 -0.44 -7.03
N GLU A 349 25.93 -0.93 -8.27
CA GLU A 349 24.83 -0.94 -9.25
C GLU A 349 23.92 -2.17 -9.14
N GLY A 350 24.31 -3.19 -8.37
CA GLY A 350 23.67 -4.50 -8.37
C GLY A 350 22.88 -4.86 -7.10
N ALA A 351 22.83 -3.99 -6.09
CA ALA A 351 22.07 -4.24 -4.86
C ALA A 351 20.55 -4.13 -5.10
N GLY A 352 19.99 -5.05 -5.88
CA GLY A 352 18.55 -5.14 -6.15
C GLY A 352 18.15 -5.66 -7.54
N ARG A 353 19.07 -5.93 -8.46
CA ARG A 353 18.74 -6.48 -9.78
C ARG A 353 19.31 -7.90 -9.94
N SER A 354 18.43 -8.89 -10.09
CA SER A 354 18.83 -10.19 -10.65
C SER A 354 19.29 -9.95 -12.09
N GLN A 355 20.56 -10.20 -12.36
CA GLN A 355 21.05 -10.27 -13.73
C GLN A 355 20.36 -11.47 -14.41
N VAL A 356 19.68 -11.20 -15.53
CA VAL A 356 19.13 -12.21 -16.45
C VAL A 356 20.17 -12.50 -17.52
#